data_AF-A0A7S2XCC4-F1
#
_entry.id   AF-A0A7S2XCC4-F1
#
_cell.length_a   1.000
_cell.length_b   1.000
_cell.length_c   1.000
_cell.angle_alpha   90.00
_cell.angle_beta   90.00
_cell.angle_gamma   90.00
#
_symmetry.space_group_name_H-M   'P 1'
#
loop_
_entity.id
_entity.type
_entity.pdbx_description
1 polymer ?
#
loop_
_entity_poly.entity_id
_entity_poly.type
_entity_poly.pdbx_seq_one_letter_code
_entity_poly.pdbx_strand_id
1 'polypeptide(L)'
;MGGTQSAVQGYLRPATWVPYCKNFHDSEMTWHFDIKAAKKKEVSTGGLVGKSGVQIRPGRVGPGRRVSRKTSKKGGKKGPKERFCESLKTHIEQAIGKELVEGSTVTRSGTTITVSTYTGTASWLNVIDLKVEKNPSLEQGGYLVEAKASSTGIAPMYVPLAPVVNVALFWAPFPDGGSNEENLMTLEKIIFSERDNWIATRIRT
;
A
#
# COMPACT_ATOMS: atom_id res chain seq x y z
N MET A 1 1.78 -7.53 21.13
CA MET A 1 0.52 -8.01 21.73
C MET A 1 -0.57 -8.00 20.65
N GLY A 2 -1.44 -9.02 20.58
CA GLY A 2 -2.75 -8.90 19.95
C GLY A 2 -2.94 -9.21 18.45
N GLY A 3 -2.02 -9.89 17.75
CA GLY A 3 -2.14 -10.13 16.29
C GLY A 3 -3.47 -10.76 15.83
N THR A 4 -4.04 -11.68 16.63
CA THR A 4 -5.37 -12.27 16.33
C THR A 4 -6.51 -11.28 16.57
N GLN A 5 -6.46 -10.49 17.65
CA GLN A 5 -7.49 -9.50 17.93
C GLN A 5 -7.50 -8.41 16.87
N SER A 6 -6.33 -7.91 16.43
CA SER A 6 -6.25 -6.86 15.42
C SER A 6 -6.70 -7.35 14.05
N ALA A 7 -6.37 -8.59 13.68
CA ALA A 7 -6.91 -9.21 12.47
C ALA A 7 -8.44 -9.31 12.49
N VAL A 8 -9.03 -9.77 13.61
CA VAL A 8 -10.49 -9.88 13.77
C VAL A 8 -11.14 -8.50 13.76
N GLN A 9 -10.59 -7.53 14.48
CA GLN A 9 -11.12 -6.16 14.56
C GLN A 9 -11.03 -5.43 13.22
N GLY A 10 -9.89 -5.56 12.52
CA GLY A 10 -9.71 -5.03 11.17
C GLY A 10 -10.62 -5.70 10.13
N TYR A 11 -11.01 -6.95 10.35
CA TYR A 11 -11.99 -7.63 9.51
C TYR A 11 -13.42 -7.18 9.80
N LEU A 12 -13.82 -7.11 11.08
CA LEU A 12 -15.21 -6.86 11.47
C LEU A 12 -15.68 -5.44 11.18
N ARG A 13 -14.86 -4.40 11.42
CA ARG A 13 -15.11 -2.96 11.13
C ARG A 13 -16.59 -2.58 10.89
N PRO A 14 -17.47 -2.74 11.87
CA PRO A 14 -18.93 -2.61 11.71
C PRO A 14 -19.36 -1.25 11.12
N ALA A 15 -18.68 -0.17 11.51
CA ALA A 15 -18.92 1.18 11.00
C ALA A 15 -18.79 1.31 9.46
N THR A 16 -18.07 0.40 8.80
CA THR A 16 -17.85 0.47 7.34
C THR A 16 -19.00 -0.11 6.51
N TRP A 17 -19.78 -1.03 7.06
CA TRP A 17 -20.82 -1.74 6.31
C TRP A 17 -22.22 -1.61 6.92
N VAL A 18 -22.36 -1.19 8.18
CA VAL A 18 -23.69 -0.93 8.76
C VAL A 18 -24.27 0.36 8.16
N PRO A 19 -25.47 0.32 7.54
CA PRO A 19 -26.14 1.51 7.03
C PRO A 19 -26.37 2.54 8.15
N TYR A 20 -26.35 3.83 7.81
CA TYR A 20 -26.58 4.97 8.73
C TYR A 20 -25.55 5.21 9.83
N CYS A 21 -24.64 4.26 10.09
CA CYS A 21 -23.42 4.48 10.90
C CYS A 21 -22.21 4.90 10.06
N LYS A 22 -22.45 5.20 8.78
CA LYS A 22 -21.41 5.62 7.84
C LYS A 22 -20.86 6.99 8.24
N ASN A 23 -19.55 7.13 8.11
CA ASN A 23 -18.79 8.38 8.18
C ASN A 23 -18.50 8.96 9.57
N PHE A 24 -18.79 8.26 10.67
CA PHE A 24 -18.49 8.83 12.00
C PHE A 24 -16.98 8.89 12.30
N HIS A 25 -16.16 8.10 11.62
CA HIS A 25 -14.72 7.96 11.91
C HIS A 25 -13.93 7.62 10.66
N ASP A 26 -14.29 8.20 9.52
CA ASP A 26 -13.51 8.05 8.30
C ASP A 26 -13.02 9.39 7.75
N SER A 27 -11.97 9.29 6.96
CA SER A 27 -11.48 10.36 6.13
C SER A 27 -11.18 9.77 4.77
N GLU A 28 -11.46 10.54 3.73
CA GLU A 28 -11.29 10.09 2.35
C GLU A 28 -10.41 11.10 1.60
N MET A 29 -9.51 10.57 0.76
CA MET A 29 -8.69 11.35 -0.15
C MET A 29 -8.58 10.63 -1.49
N THR A 30 -8.48 11.39 -2.57
CA THR A 30 -8.34 10.84 -3.92
C THR A 30 -7.05 11.34 -4.56
N TRP A 31 -6.27 10.41 -5.11
CA TRP A 31 -4.98 10.70 -5.74
C TRP A 31 -4.96 10.19 -7.19
N HIS A 32 -4.39 10.99 -8.08
CA HIS A 32 -4.18 10.64 -9.48
C HIS A 32 -2.72 10.28 -9.74
N PHE A 33 -2.48 9.15 -10.39
CA PHE A 33 -1.14 8.70 -10.78
C PHE A 33 -1.03 8.62 -12.30
N ASP A 34 -0.10 9.40 -12.87
CA ASP A 34 0.32 9.30 -14.26
C ASP A 34 1.63 8.51 -14.35
N ILE A 35 1.58 7.38 -15.06
CA ILE A 35 2.72 6.47 -15.22
C ILE A 35 3.62 6.87 -16.39
N LYS A 36 3.10 7.59 -17.39
CA LYS A 36 3.88 7.89 -18.60
C LYS A 36 4.92 8.96 -18.39
N ALA A 37 4.72 9.87 -17.46
CA ALA A 37 5.66 10.97 -17.22
C ALA A 37 7.02 10.51 -16.63
N ALA A 38 7.09 9.33 -16.03
CA ALA A 38 8.34 8.79 -15.47
C ALA A 38 9.37 8.37 -16.54
N LYS A 39 8.94 8.11 -17.78
CA LYS A 39 9.82 7.63 -18.86
C LYS A 39 10.73 8.69 -19.48
N LYS A 40 10.75 9.94 -19.00
CA LYS A 40 11.47 11.05 -19.65
C LYS A 40 12.67 11.61 -18.87
N LYS A 41 13.21 10.87 -17.90
CA LYS A 41 14.61 11.03 -17.47
C LYS A 41 15.46 9.93 -18.13
N GLU A 42 15.55 9.94 -19.46
CA GLU A 42 16.75 9.40 -20.07
C GLU A 42 17.88 10.35 -19.65
N VAL A 43 18.63 9.88 -18.66
CA VAL A 43 19.94 10.39 -18.32
C VAL A 43 20.70 10.45 -19.63
N SER A 44 20.85 11.65 -20.20
CA SER A 44 21.88 11.92 -21.19
C SER A 44 23.21 11.82 -20.45
N THR A 45 23.63 10.60 -20.13
CA THR A 45 25.03 10.29 -19.89
C THR A 45 25.71 10.58 -21.22
N GLY A 46 26.15 11.84 -21.36
CA GLY A 46 27.07 12.26 -22.39
C GLY A 46 28.17 11.21 -22.44
N GLY A 47 28.24 10.54 -23.58
CA GLY A 47 29.15 9.43 -23.79
C GLY A 47 30.58 9.91 -23.58
N LEU A 48 31.31 9.18 -22.76
CA LEU A 48 32.75 9.06 -22.82
C LEU A 48 33.10 7.73 -22.15
N VAL A 49 33.68 6.84 -22.95
CA VAL A 49 34.56 5.69 -22.63
C VAL A 49 34.32 4.70 -23.79
N GLY A 50 35.25 4.56 -24.73
CA GLY A 50 36.62 4.17 -24.47
C GLY A 50 36.68 2.65 -24.66
N LYS A 51 37.07 2.24 -25.87
CA LYS A 51 37.28 0.83 -26.22
C LYS A 51 38.40 0.27 -25.35
N SER A 52 38.13 -0.78 -24.60
CA SER A 52 39.16 -1.71 -24.12
C SER A 52 38.62 -3.13 -24.15
N GLY A 53 39.29 -3.95 -24.96
CA GLY A 53 38.89 -5.32 -25.29
C GLY A 53 39.01 -6.26 -24.11
N VAL A 54 38.02 -7.14 -23.98
CA VAL A 54 38.07 -8.30 -23.10
C VAL A 54 38.22 -9.54 -23.98
N GLN A 55 39.37 -10.19 -23.82
CA GLN A 55 39.77 -11.40 -24.52
C GLN A 55 39.10 -12.62 -23.86
N ILE A 56 38.25 -13.32 -24.61
CA ILE A 56 37.53 -14.51 -24.15
C ILE A 56 38.50 -15.70 -24.07
N ARG A 57 38.60 -16.35 -22.90
CA ARG A 57 39.26 -17.66 -22.76
C ARG A 57 38.25 -18.80 -22.99
N PRO A 58 38.60 -19.84 -23.74
CA PRO A 58 37.81 -21.06 -23.83
C PRO A 58 38.10 -21.96 -22.62
N GLY A 59 37.07 -22.41 -21.90
CA GLY A 59 37.23 -23.17 -20.66
C GLY A 59 36.13 -24.19 -20.39
N ARG A 60 36.41 -25.44 -20.78
CA ARG A 60 36.06 -26.73 -20.15
C ARG A 60 34.57 -27.10 -19.95
N VAL A 61 34.10 -28.01 -20.81
CA VAL A 61 32.82 -28.74 -20.68
C VAL A 61 32.98 -29.86 -19.65
N GLY A 62 32.23 -29.81 -18.54
CA GLY A 62 32.12 -30.87 -17.54
C GLY A 62 30.87 -31.74 -17.76
N PRO A 63 30.86 -33.01 -17.30
CA PRO A 63 29.79 -33.96 -17.56
C PRO A 63 28.51 -33.63 -16.76
N GLY A 64 27.38 -33.80 -17.47
CA GLY A 64 26.05 -33.35 -17.09
C GLY A 64 25.52 -33.88 -15.75
N ARG A 65 25.27 -32.95 -14.82
CA ARG A 65 24.41 -33.18 -13.68
C ARG A 65 22.96 -32.98 -14.13
N ARG A 66 22.18 -34.07 -14.15
CA ARG A 66 20.76 -34.07 -14.52
C ARG A 66 19.96 -33.28 -13.48
N VAL A 67 19.77 -31.99 -13.72
CA VAL A 67 18.95 -31.13 -12.86
C VAL A 67 17.49 -31.52 -13.02
N SER A 68 16.91 -32.04 -11.94
CA SER A 68 15.48 -32.35 -11.87
C SER A 68 14.67 -31.10 -12.20
N ARG A 69 13.94 -31.18 -13.32
CA ARG A 69 13.16 -30.11 -13.93
C ARG A 69 11.94 -29.86 -13.05
N LYS A 70 12.09 -29.07 -11.99
CA LYS A 70 10.93 -28.52 -11.26
C LYS A 70 10.08 -27.79 -12.28
N THR A 71 8.87 -28.27 -12.48
CA THR A 71 7.85 -27.64 -13.31
C THR A 71 7.52 -26.29 -12.69
N SER A 72 8.25 -25.26 -13.11
CA SER A 72 7.97 -23.87 -12.82
C SER A 72 6.56 -23.60 -13.30
N LYS A 73 5.61 -23.41 -12.37
CA LYS A 73 4.29 -22.85 -12.67
C LYS A 73 4.56 -21.61 -13.52
N LYS A 74 4.20 -21.64 -14.80
CA LYS A 74 4.28 -20.49 -15.70
C LYS A 74 3.57 -19.34 -15.01
N GLY A 75 4.35 -18.42 -14.44
CA GLY A 75 3.83 -17.21 -13.83
C GLY A 75 3.06 -16.46 -14.91
N GLY A 76 1.73 -16.47 -14.82
CA GLY A 76 0.89 -15.63 -15.67
C GLY A 76 1.42 -14.21 -15.58
N LYS A 77 1.67 -13.57 -16.72
CA LYS A 77 2.13 -12.19 -16.75
C LYS A 77 1.08 -11.35 -16.02
N LYS A 78 1.42 -10.86 -14.81
CA LYS A 78 0.59 -9.91 -14.07
C LYS A 78 0.26 -8.72 -14.98
N GLY A 79 -1.00 -8.32 -15.01
CA GLY A 79 -1.45 -7.17 -15.80
C GLY A 79 -0.84 -5.86 -15.30
N PRO A 80 -0.97 -4.77 -16.08
CA PRO A 80 -0.41 -3.47 -15.71
C PRO A 80 -0.92 -2.95 -14.35
N LYS A 81 -2.20 -3.18 -14.05
CA LYS A 81 -2.84 -2.74 -12.80
C LYS A 81 -2.23 -3.47 -11.60
N GLU A 82 -2.07 -4.78 -11.71
CA GLU A 82 -1.50 -5.60 -10.65
C GLU A 82 -0.05 -5.24 -10.36
N ARG A 83 0.72 -4.88 -11.40
CA ARG A 83 2.11 -4.42 -11.24
C ARG A 83 2.17 -3.08 -10.53
N PHE A 84 1.29 -2.14 -10.88
CA PHE A 84 1.22 -0.85 -10.20
C PHE A 84 0.85 -1.03 -8.73
N CYS A 85 -0.18 -1.82 -8.40
CA CYS A 85 -0.54 -2.11 -7.01
C CYS A 85 0.63 -2.77 -6.25
N GLU A 86 1.39 -3.66 -6.90
CA GLU A 86 2.56 -4.28 -6.27
C GLU A 86 3.67 -3.27 -5.98
N SER A 87 3.98 -2.42 -6.95
CA SER A 87 4.97 -1.37 -6.82
C SER A 87 4.58 -0.37 -5.72
N LEU A 88 3.32 0.06 -5.70
CA LEU A 88 2.79 0.98 -4.69
C LEU A 88 2.83 0.34 -3.30
N LYS A 89 2.44 -0.94 -3.18
CA LYS A 89 2.54 -1.69 -1.92
C LYS A 89 3.98 -1.73 -1.41
N THR A 90 4.93 -2.13 -2.25
CA THR A 90 6.35 -2.23 -1.88
C THR A 90 6.91 -0.87 -1.46
N HIS A 91 6.54 0.20 -2.17
CA HIS A 91 6.91 1.57 -1.81
C HIS A 91 6.42 1.94 -0.40
N ILE A 92 5.13 1.71 -0.14
CA ILE A 92 4.51 1.97 1.16
C ILE A 92 5.17 1.12 2.26
N GLU A 93 5.44 -0.17 2.01
CA GLU A 93 6.12 -1.05 2.97
C GLU A 93 7.53 -0.55 3.33
N GLN A 94 8.29 -0.06 2.36
CA GLN A 94 9.65 0.46 2.56
C GLN A 94 9.65 1.78 3.34
N ALA A 95 8.67 2.64 3.07
CA ALA A 95 8.57 3.94 3.74
C ALA A 95 7.95 3.84 5.14
N ILE A 96 7.00 2.93 5.35
CA ILE A 96 6.37 2.69 6.66
C ILE A 96 7.42 2.37 7.72
N GLY A 97 8.41 1.54 7.39
CA GLY A 97 9.47 1.17 8.33
C GLY A 97 10.37 2.35 8.77
N LYS A 98 10.27 3.51 8.10
CA LYS A 98 11.04 4.71 8.41
C LYS A 98 10.20 5.80 9.11
N GLU A 99 8.94 5.97 8.72
CA GLU A 99 8.11 7.12 9.14
C GLU A 99 6.86 6.76 9.93
N LEU A 100 6.37 5.51 9.88
CA LEU A 100 5.12 5.09 10.54
C LEU A 100 5.37 4.25 11.79
N VAL A 101 4.35 4.19 12.65
CA VAL A 101 4.43 3.52 13.95
C VAL A 101 4.80 2.04 13.78
N GLU A 102 5.74 1.59 14.62
CA GLU A 102 6.20 0.20 14.68
C GLU A 102 5.02 -0.77 14.80
N GLY A 103 5.04 -1.85 14.01
CA GLY A 103 3.96 -2.84 13.97
C GLY A 103 2.88 -2.57 12.91
N SER A 104 3.01 -1.51 12.11
CA SER A 104 2.14 -1.31 10.94
C SER A 104 2.30 -2.44 9.92
N THR A 105 1.19 -2.87 9.31
CA THR A 105 1.18 -3.97 8.34
C THR A 105 0.55 -3.53 7.03
N VAL A 106 1.15 -3.95 5.90
CA VAL A 106 0.59 -3.70 4.57
C VAL A 106 0.15 -5.02 3.96
N THR A 107 -1.13 -5.13 3.65
CA THR A 107 -1.69 -6.28 2.96
C THR A 107 -2.27 -5.86 1.62
N ARG A 108 -2.42 -6.81 0.71
CA ARG A 108 -3.00 -6.57 -0.60
C ARG A 108 -3.99 -7.66 -0.93
N SER A 109 -5.16 -7.24 -1.38
CA SER A 109 -6.21 -8.12 -1.92
C SER A 109 -6.64 -7.58 -3.28
N GLY A 110 -6.23 -8.26 -4.35
CA GLY A 110 -6.49 -7.81 -5.73
C GLY A 110 -5.89 -6.43 -6.02
N THR A 111 -6.77 -5.43 -6.11
CA THR A 111 -6.45 -4.04 -6.44
C THR A 111 -6.63 -3.08 -5.26
N THR A 112 -6.89 -3.64 -4.08
CA THR A 112 -6.96 -2.90 -2.82
C THR A 112 -5.70 -3.18 -2.00
N ILE A 113 -5.07 -2.13 -1.51
CA ILE A 113 -3.95 -2.19 -0.57
C ILE A 113 -4.47 -1.70 0.77
N THR A 114 -4.33 -2.50 1.82
CA THR A 114 -4.79 -2.15 3.15
C THR A 114 -3.58 -1.96 4.05
N VAL A 115 -3.44 -0.75 4.58
CA VAL A 115 -2.41 -0.37 5.56
C VAL A 115 -3.07 -0.33 6.93
N SER A 116 -2.61 -1.17 7.85
CA SER A 116 -3.04 -1.13 9.24
C SER A 116 -1.97 -0.47 10.09
N THR A 117 -2.35 0.53 10.86
CA THR A 117 -1.44 1.29 11.73
C THR A 117 -1.99 1.29 13.16
N TYR A 118 -1.11 1.45 14.14
CA TYR A 118 -1.50 1.56 15.55
C TYR A 118 -1.21 2.96 16.06
N THR A 119 -2.14 3.57 16.78
CA THR A 119 -1.86 4.82 17.50
C THR A 119 -0.98 4.52 18.70
N GLY A 120 -0.01 5.40 18.99
CA GLY A 120 1.10 5.15 19.92
C GLY A 120 0.73 4.48 21.25
N THR A 121 0.45 5.26 22.29
CA THR A 121 0.23 4.73 23.64
C THR A 121 -1.11 4.00 23.79
N ALA A 122 -2.15 4.45 23.09
CA ALA A 122 -3.48 3.87 23.19
C ALA A 122 -3.63 2.56 22.39
N SER A 123 -2.75 2.26 21.43
CA SER A 123 -2.85 1.08 20.57
C SER A 123 -4.23 0.95 19.89
N TRP A 124 -4.83 2.05 19.44
CA TRP A 124 -5.98 1.96 18.54
C TRP A 124 -5.53 1.50 17.18
N LEU A 125 -6.27 0.57 16.60
CA LEU A 125 -6.04 0.08 15.25
C LEU A 125 -6.76 0.99 14.26
N ASN A 126 -5.98 1.63 13.38
CA ASN A 126 -6.46 2.39 12.24
C ASN A 126 -6.19 1.61 10.97
N VAL A 127 -7.09 1.74 9.98
CA VAL A 127 -7.01 1.02 8.72
C VAL A 127 -7.20 2.00 7.58
N ILE A 128 -6.22 2.05 6.67
CA ILE A 128 -6.26 2.82 5.44
C ILE A 128 -6.42 1.84 4.27
N ASP A 129 -7.56 1.92 3.58
CA ASP A 129 -7.83 1.18 2.36
C ASP A 129 -7.53 2.05 1.15
N LEU A 130 -6.61 1.60 0.30
CA LEU A 130 -6.25 2.22 -0.97
C LEU A 130 -6.84 1.38 -2.10
N LYS A 131 -7.90 1.89 -2.72
CA LYS A 131 -8.56 1.24 -3.85
C LYS A 131 -8.00 1.82 -5.15
N VAL A 132 -7.33 0.98 -5.92
CA VAL A 132 -6.75 1.37 -7.20
C VAL A 132 -7.74 1.10 -8.33
N GLU A 133 -8.05 2.12 -9.11
CA GLU A 133 -8.88 2.06 -10.30
C GLU A 133 -8.17 2.67 -11.51
N LYS A 134 -8.60 2.29 -12.71
CA LYS A 134 -8.04 2.90 -13.93
C LYS A 134 -8.69 4.27 -14.09
N ASN A 135 -7.90 5.31 -14.30
CA ASN A 135 -8.43 6.64 -14.54
C ASN A 135 -8.89 6.74 -16.01
N PRO A 136 -10.19 6.88 -16.30
CA PRO A 136 -10.68 6.98 -17.68
C PRO A 136 -10.31 8.30 -18.34
N SER A 137 -10.10 9.35 -17.55
CA SER A 137 -9.77 10.71 -18.03
C SER A 137 -8.34 10.82 -18.53
N LEU A 138 -7.47 9.85 -18.20
CA LEU A 138 -6.10 9.79 -18.69
C LEU A 138 -6.03 8.79 -19.85
N GLU A 139 -6.20 9.27 -21.08
CA GLU A 139 -6.09 8.48 -22.33
C GLU A 139 -4.80 7.65 -22.37
N GLN A 140 -3.77 8.15 -21.70
CA GLN A 140 -2.44 7.59 -21.73
C GLN A 140 -2.16 6.54 -20.65
N GLY A 141 -3.13 6.16 -19.83
CA GLY A 141 -2.95 5.14 -18.81
C GLY A 141 -2.41 5.74 -17.51
N GLY A 142 -3.34 6.09 -16.63
CA GLY A 142 -3.07 6.42 -15.25
C GLY A 142 -4.02 5.67 -14.32
N TYR A 143 -3.76 5.78 -13.03
CA TYR A 143 -4.59 5.17 -12.00
C TYR A 143 -5.18 6.24 -11.07
N LEU A 144 -6.42 6.02 -10.69
CA LEU A 144 -7.09 6.69 -9.60
C LEU A 144 -6.85 5.85 -8.34
N VAL A 145 -6.40 6.45 -7.26
CA VAL A 145 -6.27 5.79 -5.96
C VAL A 145 -7.16 6.52 -4.99
N GLU A 146 -8.27 5.87 -4.62
CA GLU A 146 -9.15 6.31 -3.55
C GLU A 146 -8.58 5.77 -2.24
N ALA A 147 -8.23 6.66 -1.32
CA ALA A 147 -7.70 6.35 -0.01
C ALA A 147 -8.77 6.64 1.04
N LYS A 148 -9.12 5.63 1.83
CA LYS A 148 -10.07 5.76 2.94
C LYS A 148 -9.42 5.32 4.24
N ALA A 149 -9.22 6.24 5.17
CA ALA A 149 -8.77 5.94 6.51
C ALA A 149 -9.97 5.75 7.43
N SER A 150 -9.92 4.76 8.32
CA SER A 150 -10.98 4.45 9.27
C SER A 150 -10.40 3.94 10.58
N SER A 151 -10.98 4.38 11.69
CA SER A 151 -10.72 3.82 13.02
C SER A 151 -11.57 2.55 13.22
N THR A 152 -11.00 1.52 13.85
CA THR A 152 -11.70 0.23 13.98
C THR A 152 -12.70 0.14 15.15
N GLY A 153 -12.73 1.15 16.03
CA GLY A 153 -13.71 1.28 17.09
C GLY A 153 -13.22 2.09 18.28
N ILE A 154 -14.06 2.18 19.31
CA ILE A 154 -13.86 2.99 20.52
C ILE A 154 -12.88 2.32 21.49
N ALA A 155 -12.96 0.99 21.62
CA ALA A 155 -12.12 0.23 22.53
C ALA A 155 -10.72 -0.02 21.92
N PRO A 156 -9.66 0.35 22.65
CA PRO A 156 -8.28 0.10 22.21
C PRO A 156 -7.92 -1.38 22.26
N MET A 157 -6.87 -1.77 21.51
CA MET A 157 -6.52 -3.19 21.31
C MET A 157 -6.04 -3.91 22.56
N TYR A 158 -5.62 -3.19 23.61
CA TYR A 158 -5.22 -3.79 24.89
C TYR A 158 -6.43 -4.25 25.74
N VAL A 159 -7.65 -3.81 25.41
CA VAL A 159 -8.87 -4.27 26.08
C VAL A 159 -9.19 -5.70 25.63
N PRO A 160 -9.28 -6.68 26.56
CA PRO A 160 -9.72 -8.02 26.21
C PRO A 160 -11.08 -7.99 25.52
N LEU A 161 -11.24 -8.79 24.46
CA LEU A 161 -12.47 -8.80 23.66
C LEU A 161 -12.85 -7.44 23.03
N ALA A 162 -11.89 -6.53 22.85
CA ALA A 162 -12.10 -5.28 22.10
C ALA A 162 -12.89 -5.44 20.79
N PRO A 163 -12.68 -6.48 19.95
CA PRO A 163 -13.50 -6.66 18.75
C PRO A 163 -15.01 -6.80 19.05
N VAL A 164 -15.37 -7.51 20.12
CA VAL A 164 -16.77 -7.70 20.52
C VAL A 164 -17.34 -6.39 21.06
N VAL A 165 -16.57 -5.68 21.90
CA VAL A 165 -16.98 -4.37 22.44
C VAL A 165 -17.20 -3.36 21.32
N ASN A 166 -16.29 -3.30 20.35
CA ASN A 166 -16.40 -2.41 19.20
C ASN A 166 -17.58 -2.76 18.29
N VAL A 167 -17.92 -4.03 18.15
CA VAL A 167 -19.15 -4.47 17.47
C VAL A 167 -20.41 -4.16 18.27
N ALA A 168 -20.37 -4.14 19.60
CA ALA A 168 -21.52 -3.74 20.40
C ALA A 168 -21.72 -2.21 20.42
N LEU A 169 -20.63 -1.45 20.33
CA LEU A 169 -20.60 0.01 20.45
C LEU A 169 -20.38 0.74 19.12
N PHE A 170 -20.53 0.07 17.97
CA PHE A 170 -20.27 0.67 16.65
C PHE A 170 -21.14 1.89 16.32
N TRP A 171 -22.28 2.03 17.00
CA TRP A 171 -23.25 3.12 16.84
C TRP A 171 -22.96 4.31 17.76
N ALA A 172 -22.08 4.15 18.76
CA ALA A 172 -21.75 5.23 19.68
C ALA A 172 -20.75 6.19 19.01
N PRO A 173 -21.03 7.51 19.00
CA PRO A 173 -20.10 8.49 18.44
C PRO A 173 -18.85 8.61 19.34
N PHE A 174 -17.67 8.59 18.74
CA PHE A 174 -16.39 8.81 19.42
C PHE A 174 -15.55 9.89 18.71
N PRO A 175 -14.93 10.84 19.44
CA PRO A 175 -14.10 11.85 18.82
C PRO A 175 -12.81 11.25 18.24
N ASP A 176 -12.67 11.21 16.90
CA ASP A 176 -11.45 10.73 16.22
C ASP A 176 -10.27 11.73 16.30
N GLY A 177 -10.55 12.98 16.70
CA GLY A 177 -9.53 14.02 16.88
C GLY A 177 -8.74 14.38 15.61
N GLY A 178 -9.21 13.96 14.42
CA GLY A 178 -8.51 14.14 13.15
C GLY A 178 -7.39 13.13 12.87
N SER A 179 -7.27 12.06 13.68
CA SER A 179 -6.20 11.08 13.52
C SER A 179 -6.22 10.40 12.14
N ASN A 180 -7.40 10.08 11.61
CA ASN A 180 -7.49 9.47 10.27
C ASN A 180 -7.03 10.41 9.16
N GLU A 181 -7.34 11.71 9.27
CA GLU A 181 -6.89 12.71 8.32
C GLU A 181 -5.35 12.87 8.38
N GLU A 182 -4.77 12.93 9.58
CA GLU A 182 -3.32 12.99 9.77
C GLU A 182 -2.60 11.76 9.20
N ASN A 183 -3.18 10.56 9.39
CA ASN A 183 -2.67 9.33 8.81
C ASN A 183 -2.69 9.35 7.27
N LEU A 184 -3.75 9.88 6.67
CA LEU A 184 -3.82 10.06 5.21
C LEU A 184 -2.80 11.08 4.70
N MET A 185 -2.63 12.21 5.40
CA MET A 185 -1.62 13.20 5.03
C MET A 185 -0.19 12.65 5.15
N THR A 186 0.06 11.82 6.16
CA THR A 186 1.36 11.16 6.34
C THR A 186 1.61 10.16 5.21
N LEU A 187 0.62 9.33 4.88
CA LEU A 187 0.71 8.40 3.76
C LEU A 187 0.83 9.12 2.41
N GLU A 188 0.16 10.25 2.23
CA GLU A 188 0.33 11.12 1.06
C GLU A 188 1.78 11.61 0.96
N LYS A 189 2.35 12.15 2.03
CA LYS A 189 3.76 12.59 2.03
C LYS A 189 4.70 11.46 1.61
N ILE A 190 4.50 10.26 2.16
CA ILE A 190 5.27 9.05 1.83
C ILE A 190 5.14 8.67 0.35
N ILE A 191 3.94 8.68 -0.20
CA ILE A 191 3.71 8.26 -1.59
C ILE A 191 4.28 9.30 -2.57
N PHE A 192 4.31 10.57 -2.18
CA PHE A 192 4.74 11.68 -3.03
C PHE A 192 6.22 12.07 -2.84
N SER A 193 6.90 11.53 -1.82
CA SER A 193 8.30 11.85 -1.49
C SER A 193 9.32 11.20 -2.42
N GLU A 194 9.02 10.05 -3.04
CA GLU A 194 9.91 9.38 -4.00
C GLU A 194 9.29 9.37 -5.41
N ARG A 195 9.99 10.00 -6.36
CA ARG A 195 9.42 10.46 -7.65
C ARG A 195 9.99 9.79 -8.90
N ASP A 196 10.73 8.69 -8.76
CA ASP A 196 11.48 8.20 -9.92
C ASP A 196 10.63 7.41 -10.93
N ASN A 197 9.44 6.91 -10.54
CA ASN A 197 8.66 5.98 -11.38
C ASN A 197 7.20 6.38 -11.68
N TRP A 198 6.68 7.46 -11.09
CA TRP A 198 5.34 7.99 -11.36
C TRP A 198 5.23 9.47 -11.00
N ILE A 199 4.29 10.17 -11.65
CA ILE A 199 3.85 11.49 -11.19
C ILE A 199 2.50 11.32 -10.49
N ALA A 200 2.48 11.61 -9.19
CA ALA A 200 1.26 11.65 -8.41
C ALA A 200 0.77 13.10 -8.31
N THR A 201 -0.53 13.32 -8.43
CA THR A 201 -1.18 14.63 -8.25
C THR A 201 -2.39 14.46 -7.34
N ARG A 202 -2.50 15.33 -6.33
CA ARG A 202 -3.63 15.35 -5.41
C ARG A 202 -4.85 15.97 -6.10
N ILE A 203 -6.02 15.36 -5.91
CA ILE A 203 -7.31 16.01 -6.17
C ILE A 203 -8.02 16.16 -4.83
N ARG A 204 -8.36 17.40 -4.49
CA ARG A 204 -9.30 17.64 -3.40
C ARG A 204 -10.70 17.51 -3.98
N THR A 205 -11.36 16.41 -3.64
CA THR A 205 -12.81 16.23 -3.79
C THR A 205 -13.51 16.81 -2.57
#